data_AF-A0A2E7P1N2-F1
#
_entry.id   AF-A0A2E7P1N2-F1
#
_cell.length_a   1.000
_cell.length_b   1.000
_cell.length_c   1.000
_cell.angle_alpha   90.00
_cell.angle_beta   90.00
_cell.angle_gamma   90.00
#
_symmetry.space_group_name_H-M   'P 1'
#
loop_
_entity.id
_entity.type
_entity.pdbx_description
1 polymer ?
#
loop_
_entity_poly.entity_id
_entity_poly.type
_entity_poly.pdbx_seq_one_letter_code
_entity_poly.pdbx_strand_id
1 'polypeptide(L)'
;MKRDKALMGEILKQLASFGTLYGDVEKIQSALPGQVAPEVILHHLRLLYDRGLAAVDMHNFWRVTDQGYDALEVGGELFGKQEAPLPGQRGIDN
;
A
#
# COMPACT_ATOMS: atom_id res chain seq x y z
N MET A 1 -10.31 13.69 9.67
CA MET A 1 -9.27 13.35 8.66
C MET A 1 -8.13 12.46 9.18
N LYS A 2 -8.22 11.82 10.37
CA LYS A 2 -7.20 10.87 10.88
C LYS A 2 -7.54 9.39 10.61
N ARG A 3 -8.83 9.05 10.55
CA ARG A 3 -9.31 7.68 10.29
C ARG A 3 -8.95 7.16 8.89
N ASP A 4 -9.01 8.02 7.89
CA ASP A 4 -8.71 7.66 6.50
C ASP A 4 -7.24 7.26 6.31
N LYS A 5 -6.31 8.03 6.89
CA LYS A 5 -4.88 7.68 6.90
C LYS A 5 -4.59 6.39 7.66
N ALA A 6 -5.23 6.20 8.82
CA ALA A 6 -5.08 4.96 9.59
C ALA A 6 -5.61 3.75 8.81
N LEU A 7 -6.76 3.91 8.14
CA LEU A 7 -7.36 2.87 7.31
C LEU A 7 -6.50 2.54 6.10
N MET A 8 -5.92 3.54 5.43
CA MET A 8 -5.03 3.35 4.29
C MET A 8 -3.77 2.56 4.69
N GLY A 9 -3.19 2.88 5.85
CA GLY A 9 -2.04 2.16 6.41
C GLY A 9 -2.39 0.74 6.82
N GLU A 10 -3.56 0.51 7.41
CA GLU A 10 -4.06 -0.84 7.76
C GLU A 10 -4.29 -1.68 6.50
N ILE A 11 -4.91 -1.12 5.46
CA ILE A 11 -5.10 -1.78 4.16
C ILE A 11 -3.75 -2.18 3.56
N LEU A 12 -2.80 -1.25 3.50
CA LEU A 12 -1.46 -1.50 2.96
C LEU A 12 -0.74 -2.59 3.77
N LYS A 13 -0.84 -2.53 5.11
CA LYS A 13 -0.25 -3.53 6.01
C LYS A 13 -0.87 -4.91 5.81
N GLN A 14 -2.19 -5.00 5.63
CA GLN A 14 -2.84 -6.29 5.35
C GLN A 14 -2.45 -6.83 3.98
N LEU A 15 -2.38 -5.98 2.95
CA LEU A 15 -1.85 -6.36 1.64
C LEU A 15 -0.43 -6.91 1.74
N ALA A 16 0.44 -6.27 2.52
CA ALA A 16 1.80 -6.76 2.74
C ALA A 16 1.83 -8.05 3.57
N SER A 17 0.88 -8.23 4.50
CA SER A 17 0.73 -9.49 5.24
C SER A 17 0.31 -10.65 4.35
N PHE A 18 -0.39 -10.38 3.24
CA PHE A 18 -0.64 -11.41 2.21
C PHE A 18 0.63 -11.75 1.40
N GLY A 19 1.68 -10.92 1.48
CA GLY A 19 2.99 -11.22 0.92
C GLY A 19 2.96 -11.24 -0.61
N THR A 20 3.08 -12.44 -1.17
CA THR A 20 2.97 -12.75 -2.61
C THR A 20 1.58 -13.22 -3.00
N LEU A 21 0.69 -13.46 -2.04
CA LEU A 21 -0.69 -13.85 -2.31
C LEU A 21 -1.49 -12.61 -2.68
N TYR A 22 -2.05 -12.66 -3.87
CA TYR A 22 -3.01 -11.69 -4.33
C TYR A 22 -4.15 -11.49 -3.31
N GLY A 23 -4.44 -10.23 -2.99
CA GLY A 23 -5.54 -9.85 -2.11
C GLY A 23 -6.70 -9.28 -2.91
N ASP A 24 -7.82 -10.01 -2.96
CA ASP A 24 -9.10 -9.46 -3.42
C ASP A 24 -9.68 -8.50 -2.38
N VAL A 25 -10.57 -7.61 -2.83
CA VAL A 25 -11.29 -6.67 -1.95
C VAL A 25 -12.01 -7.41 -0.83
N GLU A 26 -12.64 -8.55 -1.12
CA GLU A 26 -13.34 -9.37 -0.12
C GLU A 26 -12.39 -9.95 0.94
N LYS A 27 -11.19 -10.37 0.52
CA LYS A 27 -10.16 -10.93 1.41
C LYS A 27 -9.58 -9.85 2.32
N ILE A 28 -9.31 -8.67 1.76
CA ILE A 28 -8.86 -7.49 2.50
C ILE A 28 -9.95 -7.05 3.49
N GLN A 29 -11.21 -7.00 3.04
CA GLN A 29 -12.34 -6.64 3.89
C GLN A 29 -12.49 -7.61 5.07
N SER A 30 -12.30 -8.90 4.85
CA SER A 30 -12.38 -9.92 5.90
C SER A 30 -11.20 -9.83 6.89
N ALA A 31 -10.04 -9.37 6.44
CA ALA A 31 -8.84 -9.22 7.28
C ALA A 31 -8.78 -7.89 8.06
N LEU A 32 -9.56 -6.88 7.67
CA LEU A 32 -9.60 -5.60 8.36
C LEU A 32 -10.43 -5.69 9.64
N PRO A 33 -9.96 -5.12 10.77
CA PRO A 33 -10.73 -5.05 12.00
C PRO A 33 -11.82 -3.97 11.89
N GLY A 34 -12.92 -4.31 11.22
CA GLY A 34 -14.10 -3.46 11.07
C GLY A 34 -14.87 -3.74 9.78
N GLN A 35 -16.18 -3.53 9.79
CA GLN A 35 -16.99 -3.53 8.56
C GLN A 35 -16.69 -2.27 7.76
N VAL A 36 -15.59 -2.30 7.00
CA VAL A 36 -15.26 -1.27 6.03
C VAL A 36 -16.01 -1.58 4.75
N ALA A 37 -16.69 -0.59 4.19
CA ALA A 37 -17.41 -0.77 2.92
C ALA A 37 -16.42 -1.06 1.78
N PRO A 38 -16.75 -1.99 0.86
CA PRO A 38 -15.85 -2.38 -0.23
C PRO A 38 -15.50 -1.21 -1.15
N GLU A 39 -16.43 -0.26 -1.32
CA GLU A 39 -16.20 0.98 -2.08
C GLU A 39 -15.09 1.84 -1.48
N VAL A 40 -15.03 1.91 -0.14
CA VAL A 40 -14.00 2.66 0.59
C VAL A 40 -12.65 1.98 0.44
N ILE A 41 -12.61 0.64 0.55
CA ILE A 41 -11.38 -0.15 0.35
C ILE A 41 -10.85 0.08 -1.08
N LEU A 42 -11.71 -0.04 -2.10
CA LEU A 42 -11.35 0.22 -3.50
C LEU A 42 -10.84 1.64 -3.71
N HIS A 43 -11.47 2.63 -3.09
CA HIS A 43 -11.00 4.02 -3.16
C HIS A 43 -9.57 4.17 -2.62
N HIS A 44 -9.29 3.60 -1.45
CA HIS A 44 -7.97 3.66 -0.81
C HIS A 44 -6.92 2.88 -1.59
N LEU A 45 -7.27 1.70 -2.09
CA LEU A 45 -6.44 0.88 -2.97
C LEU A 45 -6.04 1.67 -4.23
N ARG A 46 -6.99 2.38 -4.84
CA ARG A 46 -6.71 3.22 -6.01
C ARG A 46 -5.79 4.40 -5.69
N LEU A 47 -5.90 5.00 -4.51
CA LEU A 47 -4.95 6.02 -4.04
C LEU A 47 -3.54 5.45 -3.81
N LEU A 48 -3.44 4.22 -3.29
CA LEU A 48 -2.15 3.53 -3.12
C LEU A 48 -1.53 3.18 -4.49
N TYR A 49 -2.36 2.80 -5.46
CA TYR A 49 -1.93 2.54 -6.84
C TYR A 49 -1.43 3.79 -7.55
N ASP A 50 -2.16 4.89 -7.43
CA ASP A 50 -1.75 6.19 -8.00
C ASP A 50 -0.39 6.64 -7.47
N ARG A 51 -0.09 6.31 -6.21
CA ARG A 51 1.21 6.58 -5.56
C ARG A 51 2.29 5.56 -5.87
N GLY A 52 1.99 4.49 -6.60
CA GLY A 52 2.93 3.41 -6.90
C GLY A 52 3.23 2.48 -5.72
N LEU A 53 2.48 2.56 -4.61
CA LEU A 53 2.65 1.73 -3.41
C LEU A 53 1.91 0.38 -3.51
N ALA A 54 0.87 0.33 -4.34
CA ALA A 54 0.16 -0.89 -4.66
C ALA A 54 0.09 -1.07 -6.18
N ALA A 55 0.01 -2.31 -6.63
CA ALA A 55 -0.24 -2.65 -8.02
C ALA A 55 -1.50 -3.51 -8.12
N VAL A 56 -2.26 -3.30 -9.19
CA VAL A 56 -3.43 -4.13 -9.52
C VAL A 56 -3.14 -4.91 -10.79
N ASP A 57 -3.41 -6.21 -10.76
CA ASP A 57 -3.28 -7.09 -11.91
C ASP A 57 -4.57 -7.10 -12.76
N MET A 58 -4.52 -7.71 -13.95
CA MET A 58 -5.63 -7.78 -14.91
C MET A 58 -6.88 -8.46 -14.34
N HIS A 59 -6.70 -9.27 -13.29
CA HIS A 59 -7.75 -9.96 -12.54
C HIS A 59 -8.33 -9.17 -11.35
N ASN A 60 -8.03 -7.87 -11.21
CA ASN A 60 -8.36 -7.05 -10.02
C ASN A 60 -7.69 -7.51 -8.72
N PHE A 61 -6.60 -8.24 -8.85
CA PHE A 61 -5.80 -8.66 -7.71
C PHE A 61 -4.86 -7.55 -7.27
N TRP A 62 -4.94 -7.18 -5.99
CA TRP A 62 -4.10 -6.16 -5.41
C TRP A 62 -2.86 -6.79 -4.78
N ARG A 63 -1.70 -6.18 -5.05
CA ARG A 63 -0.41 -6.54 -4.45
C ARG A 63 0.31 -5.28 -3.98
N VAL A 64 1.16 -5.43 -2.97
CA VAL A 64 2.06 -4.36 -2.55
C VAL A 64 3.27 -4.33 -3.47
N THR A 65 3.71 -3.14 -3.86
CA THR A 65 4.96 -2.96 -4.62
C THR A 65 6.16 -2.90 -3.69
N ASP A 66 7.37 -3.01 -4.22
CA ASP A 66 8.60 -2.83 -3.45
C ASP A 66 8.60 -1.50 -2.67
N GLN A 67 8.13 -0.42 -3.31
CA GLN A 67 7.93 0.89 -2.67
C GLN A 67 6.86 0.87 -1.57
N GLY A 68 5.82 0.06 -1.71
CA GLY A 68 4.80 -0.15 -0.69
C GLY A 68 5.27 -0.99 0.51
N TYR A 69 6.33 -1.79 0.36
CA TYR A 69 6.98 -2.45 1.49
C TYR A 69 7.91 -1.50 2.23
N ASP A 70 8.75 -0.75 1.51
CA ASP A 70 9.59 0.31 2.07
C ASP A 70 8.73 1.33 2.84
N ALA A 71 7.59 1.69 2.26
CA ALA A 71 6.55 2.50 2.88
C ALA A 71 6.06 2.04 4.25
N LEU A 72 5.90 0.73 4.41
CA LEU A 72 5.42 0.10 5.63
C LEU A 72 6.53 0.00 6.66
N GLU A 73 7.76 -0.33 6.23
CA GLU A 73 8.94 -0.40 7.10
C GLU A 73 9.32 0.97 7.68
N VAL A 74 9.15 2.05 6.91
CA VAL A 74 9.40 3.43 7.35
C VAL A 74 8.31 3.94 8.32
N GLY A 75 7.28 3.15 8.63
CA GLY A 75 6.43 3.40 9.79
C GLY A 75 5.59 4.69 9.70
N GLY A 76 4.89 4.88 8.58
CA GLY A 76 3.79 5.85 8.50
C GLY A 76 4.16 7.29 8.14
N GLU A 77 5.43 7.60 7.87
CA GLU A 77 5.86 8.95 7.45
C GLU A 77 5.58 9.29 5.97
N LEU A 78 5.19 8.32 5.13
CA LEU A 78 4.84 8.58 3.73
C LEU A 78 3.60 9.45 3.51
N PHE A 79 2.71 9.53 4.50
CA PHE A 79 1.61 10.49 4.46
C PHE A 79 2.01 11.86 5.01
N GLY A 80 3.26 12.02 5.45
CA GLY A 80 3.82 13.21 6.10
C GLY A 80 4.73 14.04 5.21
N LYS A 81 5.55 13.43 4.34
CA LYS A 81 6.46 14.17 3.46
C LYS A 81 6.78 13.37 2.19
N GLN A 82 6.46 13.96 1.03
CA GLN A 82 7.21 13.69 -0.19
C GLN A 82 8.64 14.22 0.02
N GLU A 83 9.48 13.51 0.75
CA GLU A 83 10.92 13.79 0.74
C GLU A 83 11.70 12.57 1.24
N ALA A 84 12.03 11.67 0.31
CA ALA A 84 13.34 11.04 0.25
C ALA A 84 13.46 10.29 -1.09
N PRO A 85 14.26 10.77 -2.06
CA PRO A 85 14.80 9.89 -3.08
C PRO A 85 15.72 8.87 -2.39
N LEU A 86 15.49 7.58 -2.64
CA LEU A 86 16.39 6.50 -2.27
C LEU A 86 17.81 6.86 -2.76
N PRO A 87 18.84 6.96 -1.90
CA PRO A 87 20.22 7.14 -2.33
C PRO A 87 20.75 5.79 -2.83
N GLY A 88 20.33 5.40 -4.03
CA GLY A 88 20.72 4.18 -4.73
C GLY A 88 21.61 4.48 -5.94
N GLN A 89 22.87 4.85 -5.67
CA GLN A 89 24.03 4.49 -6.49
C GLN A 89 24.20 5.16 -7.87
N ARG A 90 24.47 6.47 -7.86
CA ARG A 90 25.21 7.13 -8.95
C ARG A 90 26.70 7.15 -8.62
N GLY A 91 27.47 6.29 -9.31
CA GLY A 91 28.91 6.46 -9.49
C GLY A 91 29.79 5.52 -8.66
N ILE A 92 30.10 4.36 -9.23
CA ILE A 92 31.48 3.97 -9.53
C ILE A 92 31.44 3.17 -10.84
N ASP A 93 32.15 3.63 -11.87
CA ASP A 93 33.16 2.84 -12.60
C ASP A 93 33.46 3.47 -13.97
N ASN A 94 34.76 3.73 -14.15
CA ASN A 94 35.54 4.02 -15.36
C ASN A 94 35.45 5.40 -16.03
#